data_AF-A0A2V6GHU1-F1
#
_entry.id   AF-A0A2V6GHU1-F1
#
_cell.length_a   1.000
_cell.length_b   1.000
_cell.length_c   1.000
_cell.angle_alpha   90.00
_cell.angle_beta   90.00
_cell.angle_gamma   90.00
#
_symmetry.space_group_name_H-M   'P 1'
#
loop_
_entity.id
_entity.type
_entity.pdbx_description
1 polymer ?
#
loop_
_entity_poly.entity_id
_entity_poly.type
_entity_poly.pdbx_seq_one_letter_code
_entity_poly.pdbx_strand_id
1 'polypeptide(L)' 'AAKLAGGTEQTVRFCVEQRRPHEPIDACKISTEKAAQLIADFVRENKIDILNVAGPRQSEWPAGYDYTTGALEIFLAKL' A
#
# COMPACT_ATOMS: atom_id res chain seq x y z
N ALA A 1 -15.14 6.95 0.41
CA ALA A 1 -13.94 6.12 0.55
C ALA A 1 -14.36 4.66 0.60
N ALA A 2 -13.61 3.71 0.02
CA ALA A 2 -13.86 2.30 0.30
C ALA A 2 -13.61 2.06 1.80
N LYS A 3 -14.50 1.32 2.46
CA LYS A 3 -14.36 1.03 3.90
C LYS A 3 -13.29 -0.05 4.05
N LEU A 4 -12.21 0.26 4.78
CA LEU A 4 -11.23 -0.75 5.17
C LEU A 4 -11.93 -1.82 6.02
N ALA A 5 -11.51 -3.07 5.87
CA ALA A 5 -12.07 -4.18 6.63
C ALA A 5 -10.98 -5.19 6.98
N GLY A 6 -11.24 -6.01 8.01
CA GLY A 6 -10.41 -7.15 8.37
C GLY A 6 -8.98 -6.75 8.76
N GLY A 7 -8.00 -7.56 8.34
CA GLY A 7 -6.59 -7.37 8.69
C GLY A 7 -6.01 -6.03 8.23
N THR A 8 -6.52 -5.48 7.12
CA THR A 8 -6.08 -4.17 6.59
C THR A 8 -6.51 -3.03 7.51
N GLU A 9 -7.75 -3.06 8.00
CA GLU A 9 -8.24 -2.07 8.98
C GLU A 9 -7.43 -2.14 10.28
N GLN A 10 -7.15 -3.35 10.76
CA GLN A 10 -6.33 -3.56 11.95
C GLN A 10 -4.90 -3.03 11.78
N THR A 11 -4.30 -3.19 10.60
CA THR A 11 -2.97 -2.66 10.29
C THR A 11 -2.94 -1.13 10.37
N VAL A 12 -3.93 -0.46 9.79
CA VAL A 12 -4.05 1.00 9.87
C VAL A 12 -4.22 1.46 11.31
N ARG A 13 -5.06 0.77 12.10
CA ARG A 13 -5.24 1.07 13.52
C ARG A 13 -3.91 1.00 14.28
N PHE A 14 -3.12 -0.06 14.08
CA PHE A 14 -1.81 -0.17 14.71
C PHE A 14 -0.84 0.92 14.27
N CYS A 15 -0.84 1.32 12.99
CA CYS A 15 0.01 2.43 12.54
C CYS A 15 -0.36 3.75 13.24
N VAL A 16 -1.65 4.03 13.40
CA VAL A 16 -2.13 5.21 14.15
C VAL A 16 -1.73 5.15 15.62
N GLU A 17 -2.01 4.03 16.30
CA GLU A 17 -1.69 3.83 17.73
C GLU A 17 -0.18 3.96 17.99
N GLN A 18 0.65 3.42 17.10
CA GLN A 18 2.11 3.41 17.22
C GLN A 18 2.77 4.66 16.61
N ARG A 19 1.99 5.62 16.09
CA ARG A 19 2.47 6.81 15.38
C ARG A 19 3.45 6.49 14.25
N ARG A 20 3.19 5.39 13.53
CA ARG A 20 3.96 4.95 12.36
C ARG A 20 3.33 5.53 11.10
N PRO A 21 4.13 6.07 10.16
CA PRO A 21 3.60 6.55 8.88
C PRO A 21 2.92 5.39 8.14
N HIS A 22 1.81 5.67 7.48
CA HIS A 22 1.07 4.70 6.67
C HIS A 22 0.33 5.42 5.54
N GLU A 23 0.25 4.78 4.38
CA GLU A 23 -0.40 5.33 3.18
C GLU A 23 -1.43 4.30 2.65
N PRO A 24 -2.73 4.49 2.92
CA PRO A 24 -3.78 3.63 2.37
C PRO A 24 -4.00 3.91 0.88
N ILE A 25 -3.82 2.89 0.03
CA ILE A 25 -4.09 2.97 -1.42
C ILE A 25 -5.35 2.18 -1.76
N ASP A 26 -6.34 2.85 -2.34
CA ASP A 26 -7.57 2.23 -2.86
C ASP A 26 -7.35 1.78 -4.31
N ALA A 27 -7.02 0.49 -4.47
CA ALA A 27 -6.71 -0.09 -5.77
C ALA A 27 -7.85 -0.06 -6.79
N CYS A 28 -9.10 0.10 -6.35
CA CYS A 28 -10.24 0.26 -7.23
C CYS A 28 -10.28 1.65 -7.89
N LYS A 29 -9.49 2.62 -7.40
CA LYS A 29 -9.48 4.00 -7.86
C LYS A 29 -8.14 4.46 -8.44
N ILE A 30 -7.06 3.81 -8.03
CA ILE A 30 -5.70 4.23 -8.31
C ILE A 30 -5.05 3.22 -9.24
N SER A 31 -4.47 3.67 -10.36
CA SER A 31 -3.70 2.78 -11.24
C SER A 31 -2.39 2.35 -10.60
N THR A 32 -1.76 1.29 -11.13
CA THR A 32 -0.45 0.80 -10.68
C THR A 32 0.65 1.86 -10.81
N GLU A 33 0.63 2.69 -11.86
CA GLU A 33 1.60 3.77 -12.06
C GLU A 33 1.44 4.86 -11.01
N LYS A 34 0.18 5.22 -10.71
CA LYS A 34 -0.10 6.23 -9.70
C LYS A 34 0.21 5.70 -8.30
N ALA A 35 -0.07 4.43 -8.02
CA ALA A 35 0.31 3.78 -6.77
C ALA A 35 1.83 3.75 -6.60
N ALA A 36 2.59 3.42 -7.65
CA ALA A 36 4.06 3.45 -7.62
C ALA A 36 4.60 4.86 -7.30
N GLN A 37 3.98 5.90 -7.86
CA GLN A 37 4.34 7.29 -7.53
C GLN A 37 4.04 7.61 -6.06
N LEU A 38 2.87 7.24 -5.55
CA LEU A 38 2.51 7.44 -4.15
C LEU A 38 3.46 6.71 -3.19
N ILE A 39 3.85 5.47 -3.53
CA ILE A 39 4.85 4.70 -2.76
C ILE A 39 6.19 5.43 -2.74
N ALA A 40 6.67 5.92 -3.90
CA ALA A 40 7.93 6.64 -3.98
C ALA A 40 7.93 7.93 -3.15
N ASP A 41 6.86 8.72 -3.25
CA ASP A 41 6.68 9.95 -2.48
C ASP A 41 6.63 9.64 -0.98
N PHE A 42 5.84 8.65 -0.56
CA PHE A 42 5.71 8.19 0.82
C PHE A 42 7.05 7.74 1.42
N VAL A 43 7.82 6.92 0.70
CA VAL A 43 9.13 6.43 1.13
C VAL A 43 10.12 7.58 1.31
N ARG A 44 10.19 8.48 0.32
CA ARG A 44 11.12 9.62 0.34
C ARG A 44 10.79 10.60 1.46
N GLU A 45 9.53 10.99 1.59
CA GLU A 45 9.08 11.99 2.56
C GLU A 45 9.25 11.50 4.00
N ASN A 46 9.00 10.21 4.25
CA ASN A 46 9.10 9.61 5.57
C ASN A 46 10.45 8.94 5.86
N LYS A 47 11.40 9.00 4.91
CA LYS A 47 12.74 8.39 5.01
C LYS A 47 12.67 6.91 5.41
N ILE A 48 11.87 6.13 4.67
CA ILE A 48 11.59 4.74 4.98
C ILE A 48 12.69 3.85 4.40
N ASP A 49 13.46 3.19 5.28
CA ASP A 49 14.46 2.19 4.87
C ASP A 49 13.85 0.79 4.70
N ILE A 50 12.80 0.47 5.48
CA ILE A 50 12.11 -0.82 5.46
C ILE A 50 10.60 -0.59 5.31
N LEU A 51 10.06 -0.88 4.12
CA LEU A 51 8.65 -0.70 3.81
C LEU A 51 7.86 -1.98 4.07
N ASN A 52 6.88 -1.93 4.96
CA ASN A 52 5.88 -2.98 5.13
C ASN A 52 4.72 -2.76 4.15
N VAL A 53 4.31 -3.81 3.45
CA VAL A 53 3.17 -3.79 2.51
C VAL A 53 2.12 -4.79 2.99
N ALA A 54 0.87 -4.34 3.13
CA ALA A 54 -0.24 -5.15 3.61
C ALA A 54 -1.49 -4.92 2.76
N GLY A 55 -2.32 -5.95 2.64
CA GLY A 55 -3.59 -5.91 1.93
C GLY A 55 -4.45 -7.14 2.23
N PRO A 56 -5.65 -7.23 1.64
CA PRO A 56 -6.50 -8.41 1.75
C PRO A 56 -5.81 -9.68 1.28
N ARG A 57 -6.26 -10.84 1.77
CA ARG A 57 -5.79 -12.13 1.25
C ARG A 57 -6.26 -12.33 -0.19
N GLN A 58 -5.55 -13.14 -0.97
CA GLN A 58 -5.97 -13.49 -2.34
C GLN A 58 -7.39 -14.08 -2.39
N SER A 59 -7.81 -14.82 -1.36
CA SER A 59 -9.18 -15.34 -1.25
C SER A 59 -10.24 -14.25 -1.07
N GLU A 60 -9.87 -13.08 -0.55
CA GLU A 60 -10.75 -11.92 -0.35
C GLU A 60 -10.71 -10.98 -1.57
N TRP A 61 -9.56 -10.88 -2.23
CA TRP A 61 -9.40 -10.10 -3.44
C TRP A 61 -8.44 -10.79 -4.43
N PRO A 62 -8.97 -11.51 -5.45
CA PRO A 62 -8.15 -12.28 -6.38
C PRO A 62 -7.15 -11.46 -7.19
N ALA A 63 -7.47 -10.21 -7.52
CA ALA A 63 -6.60 -9.32 -8.29
C ALA A 63 -5.54 -8.61 -7.44
N GLY A 64 -5.52 -8.84 -6.12
CA GLY A 64 -4.65 -8.11 -5.21
C GLY A 64 -3.17 -8.37 -5.44
N TYR A 65 -2.81 -9.62 -5.79
CA TYR A 65 -1.43 -9.97 -6.08
C TYR A 65 -0.91 -9.17 -7.29
N ASP A 66 -1.57 -9.31 -8.45
CA ASP A 66 -1.15 -8.68 -9.71
C ASP A 66 -1.08 -7.17 -9.61
N TYR A 67 -2.06 -6.55 -8.93
CA TYR A 67 -2.06 -5.10 -8.70
C TYR A 67 -0.86 -4.67 -7.85
N THR A 68 -0.63 -5.33 -6.72
CA THR A 68 0.44 -4.96 -5.79
C THR A 68 1.82 -5.21 -6.41
N THR A 69 2.04 -6.34 -7.09
CA THR A 69 3.32 -6.60 -7.76
C THR A 69 3.57 -5.60 -8.88
N GLY A 70 2.58 -5.28 -9.72
CA GLY A 70 2.75 -4.29 -10.78
C GLY A 70 3.12 -2.90 -10.26
N ALA A 71 2.48 -2.44 -9.18
CA ALA A 71 2.84 -1.17 -8.55
C ALA A 71 4.27 -1.19 -7.96
N LEU A 72 4.66 -2.29 -7.30
CA LEU A 72 5.99 -2.43 -6.71
C LEU A 72 7.10 -2.54 -7.77
N GLU A 73 6.87 -3.27 -8.86
CA GLU A 73 7.83 -3.36 -9.98
C GLU A 73 8.08 -1.99 -10.60
N ILE A 74 7.03 -1.20 -10.85
CA ILE A 74 7.18 0.16 -11.39
C ILE A 74 7.93 1.07 -10.40
N PHE A 75 7.68 0.94 -9.10
CA PHE A 75 8.38 1.69 -8.06
C PHE A 75 9.87 1.32 -8.02
N LEU A 76 10.19 0.03 -7.95
CA LEU A 76 11.56 -0.47 -7.85
C LEU A 76 12.39 -0.18 -9.11
N ALA A 77 11.77 -0.15 -10.29
CA ALA A 77 12.43 0.20 -11.53
C ALA A 77 12.85 1.70 -11.60
N LYS A 78 12.39 2.53 -10.67
CA LYS A 78 12.67 3.97 -10.60
C LYS A 78 13.56 4.36 -9.41
N LEU A 79 14.00 3.40 -8.59
CA LEU A 79 15.03 3.60 -7.56
C LEU A 79 16.41 3.74 -8.22
#